data_AF-A0A347VQC9-F1
#
_entry.id   AF-A0A347VQC9-F1
#
_cell.length_a   1.000
_cell.length_b   1.000
_cell.length_c   1.000
_cell.angle_alpha   90.00
_cell.angle_beta   90.00
_cell.angle_gamma   90.00
#
_symmetry.space_group_name_H-M   'P 1'
#
loop_
_entity.id
_entity.type
_entity.pdbx_description
1 polymer ?
#
loop_
_entity_poly.entity_id
_entity_poly.type
_entity_poly.pdbx_seq_one_letter_code
_entity_poly.pdbx_strand_id
1 'polypeptide(L)'
;MTTLEKEALDLILISRTRQAEADGKEHQKNSPKLNGNIVFGTFLKEMKGHKAEIANMDFKDAIDLTAQKFSNLGEKFESWADNADDFIHRQMEKGLGYYVNSPYRNQWEGSRDALNNITSGLKIFAIQELQNLKTMDNAKLQEFVNEKKEDLGISNTQTQQNTQAQQPLQQEKQQIHNQIMESKDSRELEQGYLESCKIQVAMTCKARKMFWKQDKTKEQLDREITYNGITGKAYLGANGLIIQMDAARNEYSNPVYLTQKQAQDLCDATLKKDAKGVSIEIQNKQTGETIYPKVYHASQFDNLDTSKLKPKDLGSVEKLRENYNKTPDKIVFKRLEKMGLYENTLKEFQSYLKAQTLGHNFVAEKMQSYNKNYQQNYQQNRQYQPNNQYRNNQYQKNQYQGR
;
A
#
# COMPACT_ATOMS: atom_id res chain seq x y z
N MET A 1 -13.89 -3.51 -34.16
CA MET A 1 -12.87 -2.79 -33.39
C MET A 1 -12.22 -1.74 -34.29
N THR A 2 -12.29 -0.46 -33.91
CA THR A 2 -11.64 0.65 -34.63
C THR A 2 -10.11 0.55 -34.51
N THR A 3 -9.37 1.29 -35.35
CA THR A 3 -7.90 1.36 -35.25
C THR A 3 -7.45 1.83 -33.87
N LEU A 4 -8.17 2.79 -33.30
CA LEU A 4 -7.86 3.39 -31.99
C LEU A 4 -8.13 2.42 -30.83
N GLU A 5 -9.21 1.65 -30.91
CA GLU A 5 -9.53 0.58 -29.94
C GLU A 5 -8.48 -0.54 -29.96
N LYS A 6 -8.03 -0.95 -31.16
CA LYS A 6 -6.95 -1.94 -31.31
C LYS A 6 -5.64 -1.43 -30.70
N GLU A 7 -5.32 -0.16 -30.94
CA GLU A 7 -4.12 0.48 -30.41
C GLU A 7 -4.16 0.61 -28.88
N ALA A 8 -5.30 1.00 -28.31
CA ALA A 8 -5.50 1.06 -26.85
C ALA A 8 -5.31 -0.32 -26.20
N LEU A 9 -5.89 -1.37 -26.79
CA LEU A 9 -5.75 -2.73 -26.30
C LEU A 9 -4.30 -3.22 -26.36
N ASP A 10 -3.61 -2.99 -27.48
CA ASP A 10 -2.20 -3.36 -27.66
C ASP A 10 -1.29 -2.64 -26.65
N LEU A 11 -1.52 -1.35 -26.37
CA LEU A 11 -0.74 -0.59 -25.38
C LEU A 11 -0.95 -1.09 -23.96
N ILE A 12 -2.16 -1.49 -23.58
CA ILE A 12 -2.43 -2.13 -22.28
C ILE A 12 -1.64 -3.44 -22.18
N LEU A 13 -1.74 -4.30 -23.20
CA LEU A 13 -1.03 -5.58 -23.22
C LEU A 13 0.50 -5.39 -23.12
N ILE A 14 1.06 -4.41 -23.82
CA ILE A 14 2.48 -4.07 -23.76
C ILE A 14 2.87 -3.55 -22.38
N SER A 15 2.10 -2.62 -21.80
CA SER A 15 2.39 -2.04 -20.48
C SER A 15 2.37 -3.10 -19.38
N ARG A 16 1.40 -4.01 -19.40
CA ARG A 16 1.27 -5.09 -18.41
C ARG A 16 2.37 -6.12 -18.55
N THR A 17 2.72 -6.44 -19.79
CA THR A 17 3.89 -7.29 -20.09
C THR A 17 5.16 -6.70 -19.49
N ARG A 18 5.43 -5.40 -19.70
CA ARG A 18 6.63 -4.74 -19.15
C ARG A 18 6.62 -4.65 -17.63
N GLN A 19 5.47 -4.36 -17.02
CA GLN A 19 5.35 -4.32 -15.56
C GLN A 19 5.66 -5.69 -14.96
N ALA A 20 5.04 -6.72 -15.51
CA ALA A 20 5.23 -8.07 -15.00
C ALA A 20 6.68 -8.57 -15.26
N GLU A 21 7.35 -8.13 -16.35
CA GLU A 21 8.78 -8.38 -16.56
C GLU A 21 9.67 -7.68 -15.52
N ALA A 22 9.33 -6.45 -15.15
CA ALA A 22 10.06 -5.70 -14.14
C ALA A 22 9.93 -6.36 -12.76
N ASP A 23 8.72 -6.74 -12.38
CA ASP A 23 8.43 -7.43 -11.13
C ASP A 23 9.15 -8.79 -11.09
N GLY A 24 9.12 -9.55 -12.19
CA GLY A 24 9.84 -10.81 -12.32
C GLY A 24 11.36 -10.67 -12.16
N LYS A 25 11.96 -9.64 -12.78
CA LYS A 25 13.41 -9.34 -12.67
C LYS A 25 13.79 -8.91 -11.25
N GLU A 26 12.96 -8.12 -10.58
CA GLU A 26 13.18 -7.71 -9.20
C GLU A 26 13.14 -8.92 -8.24
N HIS A 27 12.19 -9.84 -8.44
CA HIS A 27 12.12 -11.07 -7.67
C HIS A 27 13.29 -12.03 -7.94
N GLN A 28 13.76 -12.14 -9.19
CA GLN A 28 14.90 -12.98 -9.53
C GLN A 28 16.19 -12.53 -8.83
N LYS A 29 16.38 -11.22 -8.63
CA LYS A 29 17.51 -10.67 -7.85
C LYS A 29 17.48 -11.10 -6.39
N ASN A 30 16.29 -11.35 -5.85
CA ASN A 30 16.07 -11.64 -4.43
C ASN A 30 15.88 -13.14 -4.13
N SER A 31 15.57 -13.97 -5.14
CA SER A 31 15.33 -15.42 -5.01
C SER A 31 15.82 -16.20 -6.25
N PRO A 32 17.14 -16.44 -6.40
CA PRO A 32 17.74 -16.99 -7.63
C PRO A 32 17.37 -18.46 -7.96
N LYS A 33 16.64 -19.16 -7.09
CA LYS A 33 16.28 -20.59 -7.26
C LYS A 33 14.86 -20.83 -7.79
N LEU A 34 14.00 -19.80 -7.81
CA LEU A 34 12.73 -19.87 -8.51
C LEU A 34 12.96 -19.44 -9.95
N ASN A 35 12.74 -20.35 -10.89
CA ASN A 35 12.90 -20.08 -12.31
C ASN A 35 11.70 -19.25 -12.80
N GLY A 36 11.62 -17.98 -12.35
CA GLY A 36 10.56 -17.03 -12.71
C GLY A 36 10.38 -16.89 -14.22
N ASN A 37 11.43 -17.19 -15.00
CA ASN A 37 11.39 -17.25 -16.46
C ASN A 37 10.40 -18.29 -17.02
N ILE A 38 10.09 -19.38 -16.31
CA ILE A 38 9.14 -20.41 -16.78
C ILE A 38 7.69 -19.94 -16.62
N VAL A 39 7.36 -19.45 -15.43
CA VAL A 39 6.04 -18.87 -15.09
C VAL A 39 5.76 -17.68 -16.01
N PHE A 40 6.75 -16.81 -16.17
CA PHE A 40 6.65 -15.61 -16.99
C PHE A 40 6.65 -15.89 -18.50
N GLY A 41 7.50 -16.80 -18.96
CA GLY A 41 7.52 -17.23 -20.36
C GLY A 41 6.21 -17.90 -20.77
N THR A 42 5.56 -18.62 -19.86
CA THR A 42 4.25 -19.23 -20.10
C THR A 42 3.15 -18.18 -20.19
N PHE A 43 3.16 -17.18 -19.31
CA PHE A 43 2.26 -16.02 -19.39
C PHE A 43 2.36 -15.31 -20.75
N LEU A 44 3.58 -14.98 -21.19
CA LEU A 44 3.79 -14.31 -22.48
C LEU A 44 3.40 -15.17 -23.68
N LYS A 45 3.61 -16.49 -23.59
CA LYS A 45 3.25 -17.43 -24.65
C LYS A 45 1.74 -17.56 -24.79
N GLU A 46 1.00 -17.64 -23.68
CA GLU A 46 -0.47 -17.66 -23.69
C GLU A 46 -1.03 -16.33 -24.22
N MET A 47 -0.54 -15.18 -23.75
CA MET A 47 -1.01 -13.86 -24.23
C MET A 47 -0.73 -13.62 -25.72
N LYS A 48 0.42 -14.09 -26.24
CA LYS A 48 0.72 -14.03 -27.68
C LYS A 48 -0.21 -14.90 -28.52
N GLY A 49 -0.63 -16.06 -28.01
CA GLY A 49 -1.59 -16.93 -28.69
C GLY A 49 -2.96 -16.28 -28.85
N HIS A 50 -3.41 -15.51 -27.86
CA HIS A 50 -4.72 -14.86 -27.86
C HIS A 50 -4.82 -13.63 -28.77
N LYS A 51 -3.69 -13.04 -29.20
CA LYS A 51 -3.70 -11.88 -30.11
C LYS A 51 -4.41 -12.17 -31.44
N ALA A 52 -4.31 -13.40 -31.96
CA ALA A 52 -4.99 -13.81 -33.19
C ALA A 52 -6.51 -14.00 -32.99
N GLU A 53 -6.93 -14.51 -31.82
CA GLU A 53 -8.34 -14.70 -31.47
C GLU A 53 -9.06 -13.35 -31.33
N ILE A 54 -8.39 -12.36 -30.72
CA ILE A 54 -8.96 -11.05 -30.43
C ILE A 54 -9.06 -10.14 -31.67
N ALA A 55 -8.21 -10.35 -32.69
CA ALA A 55 -8.09 -9.46 -33.83
C ALA A 55 -9.38 -9.28 -34.66
N ASN A 56 -10.28 -10.26 -34.59
CA ASN A 56 -11.53 -10.32 -35.36
C ASN A 56 -12.79 -10.13 -34.51
N MET A 57 -12.65 -9.85 -33.21
CA MET A 57 -13.78 -9.64 -32.30
C MET A 57 -14.24 -8.17 -32.32
N ASP A 58 -15.48 -7.93 -31.92
CA ASP A 58 -15.86 -6.58 -31.52
C ASP A 58 -15.12 -6.16 -30.24
N PHE A 59 -15.06 -4.86 -29.97
CA PHE A 59 -14.24 -4.34 -28.87
C PHE A 59 -14.70 -4.82 -27.50
N LYS A 60 -16.01 -4.98 -27.32
CA LYS A 60 -16.61 -5.42 -26.06
C LYS A 60 -16.31 -6.89 -25.82
N ASP A 61 -16.46 -7.72 -26.84
CA ASP A 61 -16.14 -9.15 -26.79
C ASP A 61 -14.63 -9.38 -26.61
N ALA A 62 -13.80 -8.56 -27.24
CA ALA A 62 -12.35 -8.58 -27.04
C ALA A 62 -11.94 -8.24 -25.60
N ILE A 63 -12.58 -7.23 -25.00
CA ILE A 63 -12.38 -6.84 -23.60
C ILE A 63 -12.80 -7.97 -22.66
N ASP A 64 -14.00 -8.50 -22.85
CA ASP A 64 -14.60 -9.52 -21.99
C ASP A 64 -13.80 -10.84 -22.08
N LEU A 65 -13.37 -11.25 -23.29
CA LEU A 65 -12.46 -12.38 -23.47
C LEU A 65 -11.10 -12.15 -22.82
N THR A 66 -10.51 -10.97 -22.99
CA THR A 66 -9.21 -10.64 -22.40
C THR A 66 -9.28 -10.73 -20.87
N ALA A 67 -10.32 -10.16 -20.25
CA ALA A 67 -10.56 -10.26 -18.81
C ALA A 67 -10.73 -11.71 -18.34
N GLN A 68 -11.49 -12.52 -19.11
CA GLN A 68 -11.66 -13.95 -18.82
C GLN A 68 -10.33 -14.71 -18.87
N LYS A 69 -9.50 -14.48 -19.89
CA LYS A 69 -8.18 -15.12 -20.02
C LYS A 69 -7.26 -14.73 -18.86
N PHE A 70 -7.25 -13.46 -18.45
CA PHE A 70 -6.52 -13.03 -17.25
C PHE A 70 -7.03 -13.73 -15.97
N SER A 71 -8.35 -13.96 -15.85
CA SER A 71 -8.91 -14.70 -14.72
C SER A 71 -8.44 -16.15 -14.69
N ASN A 72 -8.57 -16.87 -15.82
CA ASN A 72 -8.18 -18.26 -15.96
C ASN A 72 -6.68 -18.47 -15.71
N LEU A 73 -5.86 -17.50 -16.11
CA LEU A 73 -4.43 -17.53 -15.90
C LEU A 73 -4.07 -17.36 -14.42
N GLY A 74 -4.82 -16.52 -13.69
CA GLY A 74 -4.71 -16.43 -12.23
C GLY A 74 -5.02 -17.76 -11.54
N GLU A 75 -6.10 -18.44 -11.94
CA GLU A 75 -6.47 -19.75 -11.40
C GLU A 75 -5.41 -20.83 -11.68
N LYS A 76 -4.77 -20.82 -12.86
CA LYS A 76 -3.64 -21.70 -13.16
C LYS A 76 -2.44 -21.44 -12.24
N PHE A 77 -2.15 -20.18 -11.93
CA PHE A 77 -1.05 -19.84 -11.02
C PHE A 77 -1.33 -20.27 -9.59
N GLU A 78 -2.57 -20.09 -9.11
CA GLU A 78 -3.01 -20.59 -7.81
C GLU A 78 -2.87 -22.12 -7.75
N SER A 79 -3.35 -22.83 -8.77
CA SER A 79 -3.20 -24.29 -8.86
C SER A 79 -1.74 -24.75 -8.90
N TRP A 80 -0.84 -24.01 -9.55
CA TRP A 80 0.59 -24.34 -9.52
C TRP A 80 1.22 -24.10 -8.16
N ALA A 81 0.80 -23.04 -7.45
CA ALA A 81 1.23 -22.78 -6.08
C ALA A 81 0.79 -23.91 -5.15
N ASP A 82 -0.47 -24.36 -5.27
CA ASP A 82 -1.03 -25.46 -4.47
C ASP A 82 -0.33 -26.79 -4.76
N ASN A 83 -0.07 -27.11 -6.03
CA ASN A 83 0.66 -28.33 -6.40
C ASN A 83 2.12 -28.33 -5.91
N ALA A 84 2.75 -27.16 -5.85
CA ALA A 84 4.09 -27.00 -5.29
C ALA A 84 4.06 -27.19 -3.75
N ASP A 85 3.04 -26.65 -3.08
CA ASP A 85 2.78 -26.88 -1.65
C ASP A 85 2.62 -28.38 -1.35
N ASP A 86 1.75 -29.07 -2.11
CA ASP A 86 1.50 -30.50 -1.96
C ASP A 86 2.73 -31.37 -2.25
N PHE A 87 3.55 -30.98 -3.23
CA PHE A 87 4.82 -31.66 -3.48
C PHE A 87 5.74 -31.50 -2.27
N ILE A 88 5.89 -30.29 -1.74
CA ILE A 88 6.74 -30.00 -0.58
C ILE A 88 6.23 -30.76 0.65
N HIS A 89 4.93 -30.74 0.93
CA HIS A 89 4.33 -31.49 2.03
C HIS A 89 4.58 -32.99 1.90
N ARG A 90 4.43 -33.58 0.71
CA ARG A 90 4.75 -35.00 0.48
C ARG A 90 6.24 -35.32 0.65
N GLN A 91 7.13 -34.40 0.30
CA GLN A 91 8.56 -34.57 0.59
C GLN A 91 8.86 -34.48 2.09
N MET A 92 8.13 -33.64 2.83
CA MET A 92 8.24 -33.55 4.29
C MET A 92 7.74 -34.83 4.99
N GLU A 93 6.62 -35.40 4.53
CA GLU A 93 6.06 -36.64 5.07
C GLU A 93 6.97 -37.87 4.85
N LYS A 94 7.74 -37.87 3.75
CA LYS A 94 8.71 -38.93 3.44
C LYS A 94 9.98 -38.91 4.31
N GLY A 95 10.02 -38.11 5.37
CA GLY A 95 11.07 -38.15 6.39
C GLY A 95 12.32 -37.33 6.06
N LEU A 96 12.27 -36.44 5.06
CA LEU A 96 13.31 -35.43 4.83
C LEU A 96 13.17 -34.26 5.82
N GLY A 97 13.27 -34.57 7.12
CA GLY A 97 13.04 -33.65 8.25
C GLY A 97 14.00 -32.45 8.34
N TYR A 98 14.95 -32.32 7.41
CA TYR A 98 15.86 -31.17 7.32
C TYR A 98 15.20 -29.90 6.75
N TYR A 99 14.00 -29.97 6.17
CA TYR A 99 13.34 -28.83 5.54
C TYR A 99 12.43 -27.99 6.45
N VAL A 100 12.00 -28.52 7.60
CA VAL A 100 10.95 -27.88 8.43
C VAL A 100 11.43 -26.60 9.13
N ASN A 101 12.73 -26.49 9.40
CA ASN A 101 13.38 -25.27 9.91
C ASN A 101 14.41 -24.70 8.92
N SER A 102 14.29 -25.07 7.65
CA SER A 102 15.23 -24.60 6.66
C SER A 102 14.89 -23.16 6.25
N PRO A 103 15.88 -22.26 6.11
CA PRO A 103 15.67 -20.92 5.55
C PRO A 103 14.98 -20.95 4.16
N TYR A 104 14.97 -22.11 3.48
CA TYR A 104 14.24 -22.31 2.24
C TYR A 104 12.70 -22.28 2.39
N ARG A 105 12.13 -22.66 3.54
CA ARG A 105 10.68 -22.60 3.75
C ARG A 105 10.18 -21.16 3.81
N ASN A 106 10.85 -20.31 4.58
CA ASN A 106 10.50 -18.88 4.68
C ASN A 106 10.73 -18.14 3.36
N GLN A 107 11.76 -18.52 2.60
CA GLN A 107 11.99 -18.00 1.25
C GLN A 107 10.90 -18.43 0.27
N TRP A 108 10.38 -19.65 0.41
CA TRP A 108 9.33 -20.19 -0.43
C TRP A 108 7.95 -19.60 -0.09
N GLU A 109 7.57 -19.56 1.19
CA GLU A 109 6.32 -18.90 1.64
C GLU A 109 6.32 -17.41 1.24
N GLY A 110 7.45 -16.71 1.41
CA GLY A 110 7.58 -15.33 0.94
C GLY A 110 7.52 -15.18 -0.59
N SER A 111 7.97 -16.19 -1.35
CA SER A 111 7.86 -16.19 -2.81
C SER A 111 6.45 -16.53 -3.29
N ARG A 112 5.73 -17.42 -2.57
CA ARG A 112 4.32 -17.75 -2.82
C ARG A 112 3.44 -16.53 -2.59
N ASP A 113 3.60 -15.86 -1.45
CA ASP A 113 2.83 -14.67 -1.11
C ASP A 113 3.13 -13.53 -2.10
N ALA A 114 4.38 -13.39 -2.54
CA ALA A 114 4.74 -12.44 -3.59
C ALA A 114 4.08 -12.76 -4.94
N LEU A 115 4.09 -14.02 -5.38
CA LEU A 115 3.46 -14.45 -6.63
C LEU A 115 1.93 -14.28 -6.57
N ASN A 116 1.29 -14.60 -5.45
CA ASN A 116 -0.14 -14.40 -5.26
C ASN A 116 -0.49 -12.90 -5.29
N ASN A 117 0.29 -12.06 -4.60
CA ASN A 117 0.07 -10.60 -4.60
C ASN A 117 0.28 -9.98 -5.99
N ILE A 118 1.30 -10.42 -6.74
CA ILE A 118 1.52 -9.98 -8.13
C ILE A 118 0.36 -10.41 -9.02
N THR A 119 -0.07 -11.67 -8.90
CA THR A 119 -1.12 -12.23 -9.75
C THR A 119 -2.48 -11.59 -9.47
N SER A 120 -2.86 -11.44 -8.20
CA SER A 120 -4.11 -10.75 -7.82
C SER A 120 -4.07 -9.26 -8.18
N GLY A 121 -2.93 -8.58 -7.98
CA GLY A 121 -2.75 -7.18 -8.35
C GLY A 121 -2.87 -6.96 -9.86
N LEU A 122 -2.22 -7.79 -10.67
CA LEU A 122 -2.31 -7.73 -12.13
C LEU A 122 -3.72 -8.05 -12.62
N LYS A 123 -4.42 -9.02 -12.01
CA LYS A 123 -5.80 -9.39 -12.36
C LYS A 123 -6.79 -8.25 -12.07
N ILE A 124 -6.77 -7.68 -10.87
CA ILE A 124 -7.67 -6.58 -10.48
C ILE A 124 -7.41 -5.35 -11.36
N PHE A 125 -6.14 -5.02 -11.59
CA PHE A 125 -5.78 -3.83 -12.35
C PHE A 125 -6.14 -3.96 -13.84
N ALA A 126 -5.88 -5.12 -14.45
CA ALA A 126 -6.22 -5.37 -15.84
C ALA A 126 -7.74 -5.34 -16.07
N ILE A 127 -8.52 -5.95 -15.17
CA ILE A 127 -9.99 -5.92 -15.23
C ILE A 127 -10.51 -4.49 -15.10
N GLN A 128 -9.94 -3.68 -14.20
CA GLN A 128 -10.36 -2.29 -14.01
C GLN A 128 -10.05 -1.41 -15.24
N GLU A 129 -8.85 -1.51 -15.82
CA GLU A 129 -8.51 -0.76 -17.05
C GLU A 129 -9.41 -1.16 -18.22
N LEU A 130 -9.71 -2.45 -18.35
CA LEU A 130 -10.60 -3.00 -19.38
C LEU A 130 -12.05 -2.54 -19.21
N GLN A 131 -12.55 -2.46 -17.96
CA GLN A 131 -13.88 -1.90 -17.66
C GLN A 131 -13.95 -0.40 -17.94
N ASN A 132 -12.88 0.35 -17.66
CA ASN A 132 -12.81 1.78 -17.95
C ASN A 132 -12.87 2.04 -19.47
N LEU A 133 -12.16 1.25 -20.28
CA LEU A 133 -12.20 1.35 -21.74
C LEU A 133 -13.60 1.15 -22.33
N LYS A 134 -14.41 0.27 -21.73
CA LYS A 134 -15.77 -0.05 -22.19
C LYS A 134 -16.73 1.15 -22.13
N THR A 135 -16.37 2.19 -21.38
CA THR A 135 -17.20 3.39 -21.16
C THR A 135 -16.62 4.66 -21.78
N MET A 136 -15.46 4.59 -22.44
CA MET A 136 -14.80 5.75 -23.04
C MET A 136 -15.38 6.09 -24.41
N ASP A 137 -15.56 7.38 -24.67
CA ASP A 137 -15.75 7.91 -26.02
C ASP A 137 -14.41 7.99 -26.79
N ASN A 138 -14.48 8.25 -28.10
CA ASN A 138 -13.29 8.30 -28.96
C ASN A 138 -12.26 9.37 -28.55
N ALA A 139 -12.69 10.49 -27.97
CA ALA A 139 -11.78 11.55 -27.55
C ALA A 139 -10.97 11.12 -26.32
N LYS A 140 -11.64 10.51 -25.34
CA LYS A 140 -11.00 9.94 -24.14
C LYS A 140 -10.10 8.76 -24.48
N LEU A 141 -10.52 7.93 -25.44
CA LEU A 141 -9.71 6.81 -25.91
C LEU A 141 -8.41 7.31 -26.57
N GLN A 142 -8.47 8.42 -27.32
CA GLN A 142 -7.29 9.03 -27.95
C GLN A 142 -6.33 9.62 -26.91
N GLU A 143 -6.85 10.27 -25.87
CA GLU A 143 -6.05 10.78 -24.74
C GLU A 143 -5.35 9.64 -24.01
N PHE A 144 -6.09 8.56 -23.69
CA PHE A 144 -5.55 7.35 -23.07
C PHE A 144 -4.43 6.71 -23.91
N VAL A 145 -4.62 6.59 -25.22
CA VAL A 145 -3.60 6.06 -26.15
C VAL A 145 -2.34 6.92 -26.12
N ASN A 146 -2.49 8.24 -26.11
CA ASN A 146 -1.34 9.16 -26.08
C ASN A 146 -0.58 9.08 -24.77
N GLU A 147 -1.27 9.05 -23.63
CA GLU A 147 -0.69 8.87 -22.30
C GLU A 147 0.11 7.57 -22.22
N LYS A 148 -0.47 6.44 -22.64
CA LYS A 148 0.22 5.14 -22.60
C LYS A 148 1.43 5.08 -23.53
N LYS A 149 1.39 5.75 -24.69
CA LYS A 149 2.57 5.84 -25.57
C LYS A 149 3.70 6.62 -24.90
N GLU A 150 3.39 7.71 -24.21
CA GLU A 150 4.37 8.49 -23.45
C GLU A 150 5.00 7.65 -22.33
N ASP A 151 4.19 6.95 -21.53
CA ASP A 151 4.65 6.04 -20.47
C ASP A 151 5.58 4.93 -21.00
N LEU A 152 5.31 4.47 -22.22
CA LEU A 152 6.09 3.41 -22.86
C LEU A 152 7.33 3.93 -23.62
N GLY A 153 7.56 5.25 -23.65
CA GLY A 153 8.64 5.88 -24.40
C GLY A 153 8.49 5.72 -25.93
N ILE A 154 7.26 5.53 -26.42
CA ILE A 154 6.94 5.45 -27.85
C ILE A 154 6.75 6.89 -28.34
N SER A 155 7.75 7.44 -29.04
CA SER A 155 7.70 8.84 -29.49
C SER A 155 6.59 9.06 -30.51
N ASN A 156 5.61 9.91 -30.17
CA ASN A 156 4.59 10.39 -31.09
C ASN A 156 5.22 11.41 -32.05
N THR A 157 5.62 10.97 -33.24
CA THR A 157 5.83 11.92 -34.35
C THR A 157 4.53 11.98 -35.14
N GLN A 158 3.89 13.15 -35.10
CA GLN A 158 2.57 13.50 -35.66
C GLN A 158 1.37 13.22 -34.74
N THR A 159 0.88 14.27 -34.08
CA THR A 159 -0.42 14.91 -34.39
C THR A 159 -0.66 16.02 -33.36
N GLN A 160 -0.36 17.26 -33.73
CA GLN A 160 -0.88 18.45 -33.04
C GLN A 160 -1.92 19.09 -33.96
N GLN A 161 -3.17 19.18 -33.48
CA GLN A 161 -4.06 20.32 -33.67
C GLN A 161 -5.41 20.04 -33.00
N ASN A 162 -5.64 20.65 -31.83
CA ASN A 162 -6.80 21.48 -31.49
C ASN A 162 -7.03 21.50 -29.98
N THR A 163 -6.83 22.66 -29.36
CA THR A 163 -7.26 22.92 -27.97
C THR A 163 -7.73 24.36 -27.85
N GLN A 164 -9.03 24.57 -27.95
CA GLN A 164 -9.71 25.74 -27.38
C GLN A 164 -11.10 25.32 -26.90
N ALA A 165 -11.18 24.86 -25.64
CA ALA A 165 -12.37 24.89 -24.77
C ALA A 165 -12.03 24.19 -23.43
N GLN A 166 -11.46 24.90 -22.46
CA GLN A 166 -11.08 24.31 -21.16
C GLN A 166 -11.71 24.95 -19.92
N GLN A 167 -12.66 25.88 -20.05
CA GLN A 167 -13.36 26.41 -18.87
C GLN A 167 -14.60 25.61 -18.40
N PRO A 168 -15.37 24.90 -19.25
CA PRO A 168 -16.45 24.02 -18.76
C PRO A 168 -15.95 22.71 -18.12
N LEU A 169 -14.77 22.24 -18.53
CA LEU A 169 -14.26 20.90 -18.22
C LEU A 169 -13.85 20.72 -16.75
N GLN A 170 -13.48 21.79 -16.04
CA GLN A 170 -13.11 21.70 -14.62
C GLN A 170 -14.32 21.51 -13.70
N GLN A 171 -15.47 22.11 -14.03
CA GLN A 171 -16.70 21.91 -13.27
C GLN A 171 -17.27 20.51 -13.48
N GLU A 172 -17.20 19.99 -14.71
CA GLU A 172 -17.60 18.62 -15.04
C GLU A 172 -16.65 17.58 -14.42
N LYS A 173 -15.33 17.83 -14.41
CA LYS A 173 -14.35 16.98 -13.68
C LYS A 173 -14.59 16.96 -12.18
N GLN A 174 -14.99 18.08 -11.58
CA GLN A 174 -15.33 18.15 -10.15
C GLN A 174 -16.63 17.38 -9.86
N GLN A 175 -17.64 17.47 -10.73
CA GLN A 175 -18.90 16.72 -10.60
C GLN A 175 -18.70 15.22 -10.78
N ILE A 176 -17.92 14.79 -11.77
CA ILE A 176 -17.62 13.37 -12.01
C ILE A 176 -16.76 12.79 -10.87
N HIS A 177 -15.79 13.55 -10.35
CA HIS A 177 -15.03 13.13 -9.17
C HIS A 177 -15.93 12.93 -7.94
N ASN A 178 -16.88 13.84 -7.71
CA ASN A 178 -17.85 13.70 -6.63
C ASN A 178 -18.75 12.48 -6.84
N GLN A 179 -19.24 12.23 -8.07
CA GLN A 179 -20.03 11.04 -8.40
C GLN A 179 -19.26 9.72 -8.26
N ILE A 180 -17.96 9.70 -8.58
CA ILE A 180 -17.09 8.51 -8.42
C ILE A 180 -16.79 8.25 -6.93
N MET A 181 -16.69 9.29 -6.12
CA MET A 181 -16.54 9.16 -4.67
C MET A 181 -17.86 8.72 -4.01
N GLU A 182 -19.01 9.19 -4.51
CA GLU A 182 -20.35 8.74 -4.13
C GLU A 182 -20.66 7.31 -4.58
N SER A 183 -20.02 6.82 -5.65
CA SER A 183 -20.24 5.46 -6.18
C SER A 183 -19.40 4.37 -5.51
N LYS A 184 -18.44 4.72 -4.65
CA LYS A 184 -17.70 3.74 -3.85
C LYS A 184 -18.47 3.45 -2.57
N ASP A 185 -18.64 2.17 -2.24
CA ASP A 185 -19.20 1.81 -0.94
C ASP A 185 -18.34 2.47 0.15
N SER A 186 -18.96 3.25 1.04
CA SER A 186 -18.32 3.90 2.19
C SER A 186 -17.37 2.96 2.96
N ARG A 187 -17.67 1.66 2.97
CA ARG A 187 -16.84 0.60 3.57
C ARG A 187 -15.53 0.39 2.81
N GLU A 188 -15.54 0.41 1.48
CA GLU A 188 -14.32 0.29 0.67
C GLU A 188 -13.40 1.50 0.86
N LEU A 189 -13.98 2.70 0.94
CA LEU A 189 -13.23 3.92 1.24
C LEU A 189 -12.61 3.87 2.64
N GLU A 190 -13.36 3.41 3.65
CA GLU A 190 -12.83 3.20 5.00
C GLU A 190 -11.71 2.15 5.02
N GLN A 191 -11.90 1.00 4.38
CA GLN A 191 -10.87 -0.04 4.29
C GLN A 191 -9.60 0.46 3.60
N GLY A 192 -9.73 1.14 2.46
CA GLY A 192 -8.60 1.73 1.75
C GLY A 192 -7.83 2.75 2.59
N TYR A 193 -8.54 3.56 3.40
CA TYR A 193 -7.92 4.44 4.38
C TYR A 193 -7.16 3.67 5.47
N LEU A 194 -7.79 2.64 6.07
CA LEU A 194 -7.18 1.86 7.15
C LEU A 194 -5.92 1.12 6.67
N GLU A 195 -5.96 0.55 5.47
CA GLU A 195 -4.78 -0.07 4.85
C GLU A 195 -3.67 0.95 4.58
N SER A 196 -4.03 2.15 4.09
CA SER A 196 -3.07 3.25 3.96
C SER A 196 -2.41 3.57 5.31
N CYS A 197 -3.17 3.66 6.41
CA CYS A 197 -2.60 3.87 7.75
C CYS A 197 -1.62 2.75 8.15
N LYS A 198 -1.94 1.48 7.92
CA LYS A 198 -1.04 0.35 8.21
C LYS A 198 0.26 0.45 7.43
N ILE A 199 0.19 0.80 6.15
CA ILE A 199 1.35 1.01 5.30
C ILE A 199 2.23 2.16 5.85
N GLN A 200 1.62 3.25 6.32
CA GLN A 200 2.34 4.37 6.94
C GLN A 200 3.11 3.93 8.20
N VAL A 201 2.50 3.10 9.05
CA VAL A 201 3.16 2.49 10.21
C VAL A 201 4.33 1.62 9.78
N ALA A 202 4.09 0.67 8.86
CA ALA A 202 5.11 -0.26 8.38
C ALA A 202 6.32 0.46 7.75
N MET A 203 6.07 1.46 6.91
CA MET A 203 7.13 2.28 6.30
C MET A 203 7.95 3.03 7.36
N THR A 204 7.30 3.55 8.40
CA THR A 204 7.99 4.29 9.47
C THR A 204 8.85 3.36 10.33
N CYS A 205 8.36 2.16 10.62
CA CYS A 205 9.14 1.11 11.27
C CYS A 205 10.34 0.68 10.41
N LYS A 206 10.13 0.43 9.12
CA LYS A 206 11.19 0.06 8.16
C LYS A 206 12.27 1.14 8.07
N ALA A 207 11.89 2.42 8.09
CA ALA A 207 12.81 3.56 8.08
C ALA A 207 13.49 3.81 9.44
N ARG A 208 13.13 3.07 10.50
CA ARG A 208 13.60 3.28 11.88
C ARG A 208 13.31 4.70 12.42
N LYS A 209 12.21 5.31 11.97
CA LYS A 209 11.77 6.67 12.37
C LYS A 209 10.59 6.63 13.35
N MET A 210 10.57 5.65 14.25
CA MET A 210 9.49 5.42 15.22
C MET A 210 9.56 6.44 16.37
N PHE A 211 9.09 7.67 16.16
CA PHE A 211 9.17 8.75 17.15
C PHE A 211 8.41 8.45 18.45
N TRP A 212 7.40 7.57 18.40
CA TRP A 212 6.66 7.08 19.58
C TRP A 212 7.45 6.08 20.42
N LYS A 213 8.69 5.75 20.04
CA LYS A 213 9.63 4.93 20.83
C LYS A 213 10.66 5.76 21.60
N GLN A 214 10.52 7.09 21.57
CA GLN A 214 11.45 8.02 22.19
C GLN A 214 10.74 8.80 23.29
N ASP A 215 11.39 8.97 24.44
CA ASP A 215 10.92 9.88 25.47
C ASP A 215 10.86 11.30 24.90
N LYS A 216 9.79 12.03 25.21
CA LYS A 216 9.58 13.40 24.74
C LYS A 216 9.03 14.29 25.83
N THR A 217 9.53 15.51 25.92
CA THR A 217 8.90 16.53 26.76
C THR A 217 7.61 17.04 26.11
N LYS A 218 6.73 17.67 26.89
CA LYS A 218 5.54 18.35 26.36
C LYS A 218 5.90 19.32 25.22
N GLU A 219 6.96 20.10 25.38
CA GLU A 219 7.40 21.11 24.40
C GLU A 219 7.87 20.47 23.10
N GLN A 220 8.54 19.31 23.18
CA GLN A 220 8.92 18.54 22.00
C GLN A 220 7.69 17.98 21.29
N LEU A 221 6.71 17.45 22.04
CA LEU A 221 5.43 17.02 21.47
C LEU A 221 4.72 18.18 20.77
N ASP A 222 4.61 19.34 21.42
CA ASP A 222 3.95 20.53 20.89
C ASP A 222 4.61 21.05 19.60
N ARG A 223 5.95 21.02 19.56
CA ARG A 223 6.72 21.40 18.36
C ARG A 223 6.46 20.45 17.20
N GLU A 224 6.33 19.16 17.45
CA GLU A 224 6.15 18.13 16.43
C GLU A 224 4.70 17.95 15.96
N ILE A 225 3.72 18.56 16.64
CA ILE A 225 2.33 18.59 16.17
C ILE A 225 2.26 19.19 14.77
N THR A 226 1.71 18.39 13.85
CA THR A 226 1.40 18.77 12.47
C THR A 226 0.14 19.60 12.43
N TYR A 227 0.05 20.51 11.46
CA TYR A 227 -1.07 21.45 11.38
C TYR A 227 -1.43 21.80 9.94
N ASN A 228 -2.66 22.25 9.76
CA ASN A 228 -3.18 22.67 8.48
C ASN A 228 -2.71 24.10 8.16
N GLY A 229 -1.99 24.28 7.06
CA GLY A 229 -1.42 25.59 6.71
C GLY A 229 -2.42 26.71 6.41
N ILE A 230 -3.67 26.39 6.03
CA ILE A 230 -4.72 27.39 5.78
C ILE A 230 -5.36 27.88 7.08
N THR A 231 -5.56 26.96 8.03
CA THR A 231 -6.32 27.25 9.26
C THR A 231 -5.43 27.51 10.47
N GLY A 232 -4.16 27.11 10.43
CA GLY A 232 -3.26 27.08 11.58
C GLY A 232 -3.53 25.93 12.56
N LYS A 233 -4.66 25.24 12.43
CA LYS A 233 -5.13 24.26 13.41
C LYS A 233 -4.33 22.96 13.35
N ALA A 234 -4.00 22.44 14.52
CA ALA A 234 -3.35 21.15 14.70
C ALA A 234 -4.20 19.98 14.15
N TYR A 235 -3.54 19.03 13.49
CA TYR A 235 -4.08 17.69 13.28
C TYR A 235 -3.85 16.87 14.56
N LEU A 236 -4.91 16.31 15.11
CA LEU A 236 -4.89 15.57 16.38
C LEU A 236 -5.31 14.11 16.18
N GLY A 237 -5.06 13.29 17.21
CA GLY A 237 -5.45 11.89 17.23
C GLY A 237 -4.79 11.07 16.11
N ALA A 238 -5.56 10.16 15.51
CA ALA A 238 -5.08 9.29 14.43
C ALA A 238 -4.55 10.07 13.22
N ASN A 239 -5.25 11.13 12.79
CA ASN A 239 -4.79 11.96 11.67
C ASN A 239 -3.44 12.61 11.98
N GLY A 240 -3.31 13.24 13.16
CA GLY A 240 -2.05 13.85 13.60
C GLY A 240 -0.90 12.84 13.60
N LEU A 241 -1.15 11.63 14.13
CA LEU A 241 -0.16 10.56 14.20
C LEU A 241 0.35 10.12 12.82
N ILE A 242 -0.56 9.85 11.88
CA ILE A 242 -0.20 9.35 10.54
C ILE A 242 0.51 10.45 9.72
N ILE A 243 0.13 11.72 9.87
CA ILE A 243 0.85 12.82 9.24
C ILE A 243 2.25 12.98 9.86
N GLN A 244 2.37 12.84 11.18
CA GLN A 244 3.68 12.94 11.86
C GLN A 244 4.62 11.80 11.45
N MET A 245 4.10 10.61 11.15
CA MET A 245 4.87 9.51 10.54
C MET A 245 5.46 9.91 9.20
N ASP A 246 4.67 10.53 8.33
CA ASP A 246 5.15 11.01 7.06
C ASP A 246 6.22 12.11 7.21
N ALA A 247 5.99 13.07 8.10
CA ALA A 247 6.98 14.10 8.41
C ALA A 247 8.31 13.52 8.93
N ALA A 248 8.23 12.53 9.84
CA ALA A 248 9.41 11.88 10.41
C ALA A 248 10.21 11.07 9.38
N ARG A 249 9.54 10.41 8.42
CA ARG A 249 10.20 9.65 7.35
C ARG A 249 10.90 10.54 6.33
N ASN A 250 10.28 11.66 5.98
CA ASN A 250 10.80 12.59 4.98
C ASN A 250 11.64 13.72 5.59
N GLU A 251 11.87 13.69 6.91
CA GLU A 251 12.69 14.66 7.64
C GLU A 251 12.25 16.12 7.42
N TYR A 252 10.93 16.33 7.32
CA TYR A 252 10.39 17.67 7.16
C TYR A 252 10.63 18.50 8.41
N SER A 253 11.27 19.66 8.23
CA SER A 253 11.63 20.58 9.32
C SER A 253 10.40 21.31 9.89
N ASN A 254 9.39 21.56 9.07
CA ASN A 254 8.15 22.23 9.45
C ASN A 254 6.96 21.30 9.21
N PRO A 255 6.05 21.08 10.16
CA PRO A 255 5.02 20.07 10.00
C PRO A 255 3.73 20.65 9.39
N VAL A 256 3.85 21.38 8.27
CA VAL A 256 2.73 22.09 7.61
C VAL A 256 2.15 21.27 6.47
N TYR A 257 0.86 20.97 6.55
CA TYR A 257 0.16 20.13 5.57
C TYR A 257 -1.08 20.82 4.99
N LEU A 258 -1.39 20.52 3.74
CA LEU A 258 -2.48 21.11 2.95
C LEU A 258 -3.09 20.04 2.03
N THR A 259 -4.38 20.15 1.72
CA THR A 259 -4.92 19.40 0.57
C THR A 259 -4.50 20.09 -0.74
N GLN A 260 -4.51 19.35 -1.85
CA GLN A 260 -4.24 19.95 -3.17
C GLN A 260 -5.17 21.13 -3.47
N LYS A 261 -6.48 20.95 -3.22
CA LYS A 261 -7.48 22.00 -3.40
C LYS A 261 -7.17 23.24 -2.56
N GLN A 262 -6.75 23.08 -1.30
CA GLN A 262 -6.37 24.20 -0.44
C GLN A 262 -5.18 24.99 -1.00
N ALA A 263 -4.17 24.31 -1.54
CA ALA A 263 -3.00 24.95 -2.13
C ALA A 263 -3.35 25.69 -3.44
N GLN A 264 -4.20 25.09 -4.28
CA GLN A 264 -4.73 25.70 -5.50
C GLN A 264 -5.57 26.94 -5.19
N ASP A 265 -6.53 26.84 -4.27
CA ASP A 265 -7.40 27.95 -3.89
C ASP A 265 -6.61 29.13 -3.27
N LEU A 266 -5.41 28.89 -2.71
CA LEU A 266 -4.57 29.91 -2.08
C LEU A 266 -3.72 30.73 -3.06
N CYS A 267 -3.14 30.05 -4.06
CA CYS A 267 -2.15 30.64 -4.98
C CYS A 267 -1.88 29.80 -6.24
N ASP A 268 -2.86 29.05 -6.74
CA ASP A 268 -2.73 28.20 -7.94
C ASP A 268 -1.57 27.19 -7.88
N ALA A 269 -1.16 26.80 -6.66
CA ALA A 269 -0.05 25.89 -6.46
C ALA A 269 -0.38 24.49 -6.97
N THR A 270 0.61 23.83 -7.57
CA THR A 270 0.47 22.49 -8.15
C THR A 270 1.32 21.49 -7.40
N LEU A 271 0.91 20.22 -7.38
CA LEU A 271 1.73 19.17 -6.79
C LEU A 271 2.94 18.86 -7.68
N LYS A 272 4.08 18.59 -7.06
CA LYS A 272 5.24 17.99 -7.72
C LYS A 272 4.89 16.62 -8.27
N LYS A 273 5.56 16.20 -9.35
CA LYS A 273 5.29 14.93 -10.05
C LYS A 273 5.42 13.70 -9.13
N ASP A 274 6.31 13.74 -8.15
CA ASP A 274 6.59 12.66 -7.20
C ASP A 274 5.92 12.87 -5.83
N ALA A 275 5.00 13.83 -5.70
CA ALA A 275 4.32 14.13 -4.45
C ALA A 275 3.52 12.93 -3.94
N LYS A 276 3.88 12.46 -2.75
CA LYS A 276 3.16 11.39 -2.03
C LYS A 276 2.41 11.99 -0.86
N GLY A 277 1.09 11.98 -0.96
CA GLY A 277 0.20 12.48 0.09
C GLY A 277 -0.16 11.42 1.11
N VAL A 278 -0.66 11.88 2.25
CA VAL A 278 -1.15 11.06 3.35
C VAL A 278 -2.67 11.19 3.40
N SER A 279 -3.39 10.07 3.39
CA SER A 279 -4.84 10.07 3.57
C SER A 279 -5.18 10.38 5.04
N ILE A 280 -6.14 11.28 5.24
CA ILE A 280 -6.68 11.62 6.57
C ILE A 280 -8.19 11.41 6.57
N GLU A 281 -8.78 11.20 7.73
CA GLU A 281 -10.24 11.13 7.87
C GLU A 281 -10.81 12.50 8.22
N ILE A 282 -11.85 12.95 7.51
CA ILE A 282 -12.62 14.13 7.88
C ILE A 282 -14.09 13.77 7.88
N GLN A 283 -14.76 14.04 9.00
CA GLN A 283 -16.22 13.98 9.06
C GLN A 283 -16.81 15.35 8.68
N ASN A 284 -17.63 15.36 7.64
CA ASN A 284 -18.44 16.51 7.29
C ASN A 284 -19.50 16.72 8.39
N LYS A 285 -19.45 17.86 9.07
CA LYS A 285 -20.38 18.15 10.18
C LYS A 285 -21.81 18.39 9.71
N GLN A 286 -22.02 18.78 8.45
CA GLN A 286 -23.35 19.07 7.90
C GLN A 286 -24.04 17.79 7.44
N THR A 287 -23.32 16.92 6.72
CA THR A 287 -23.88 15.69 6.15
C THR A 287 -23.68 14.47 7.05
N GLY A 288 -22.75 14.53 8.00
CA GLY A 288 -22.30 13.38 8.80
C GLY A 288 -21.38 12.42 8.04
N GLU A 289 -21.22 12.63 6.74
CA GLU A 289 -20.41 11.80 5.85
C GLU A 289 -18.93 11.86 6.21
N THR A 290 -18.25 10.73 6.08
CA THR A 290 -16.81 10.64 6.29
C THR A 290 -16.09 10.57 4.94
N ILE A 291 -15.18 11.52 4.71
CA ILE A 291 -14.33 11.57 3.52
C ILE A 291 -12.87 11.34 3.88
N TYR A 292 -12.08 10.89 2.90
CA TYR A 292 -10.68 10.52 3.10
C TYR A 292 -9.71 11.30 2.20
N PRO A 293 -9.62 12.64 2.33
CA PRO A 293 -8.76 13.44 1.47
C PRO A 293 -7.28 13.14 1.72
N LYS A 294 -6.45 13.33 0.70
CA LYS A 294 -5.00 13.36 0.85
C LYS A 294 -4.53 14.75 1.23
N VAL A 295 -3.64 14.82 2.22
CA VAL A 295 -2.87 16.00 2.56
C VAL A 295 -1.40 15.80 2.18
N TYR A 296 -0.75 16.89 1.82
CA TYR A 296 0.63 16.93 1.35
C TYR A 296 1.38 17.96 2.16
N HIS A 297 2.66 17.71 2.40
CA HIS A 297 3.53 18.67 3.05
C HIS A 297 3.72 19.89 2.15
N ALA A 298 3.84 21.09 2.72
CA ALA A 298 3.96 22.34 1.97
C ALA A 298 5.10 22.33 0.92
N SER A 299 6.21 21.63 1.19
CA SER A 299 7.34 21.52 0.24
C SER A 299 7.05 20.64 -0.99
N GLN A 300 5.93 19.91 -1.02
CA GLN A 300 5.53 19.06 -2.14
C GLN A 300 4.74 19.82 -3.21
N PHE A 301 4.55 21.14 -3.01
CA PHE A 301 3.89 22.01 -3.97
C PHE A 301 4.91 22.90 -4.69
N ASP A 302 4.69 23.10 -5.98
CA ASP A 302 5.32 24.14 -6.78
C ASP A 302 4.47 25.41 -6.72
N ASN A 303 5.14 26.58 -6.67
CA ASN A 303 4.51 27.90 -6.62
C ASN A 303 3.62 28.15 -5.39
N LEU A 304 3.82 27.42 -4.29
CA LEU A 304 3.12 27.69 -3.03
C LEU A 304 3.65 28.97 -2.38
N ASP A 305 2.80 29.99 -2.25
CA ASP A 305 3.10 31.20 -1.51
C ASP A 305 3.00 30.95 0.00
N THR A 306 4.15 30.58 0.60
CA THR A 306 4.24 30.27 2.03
C THR A 306 3.93 31.46 2.94
N SER A 307 3.99 32.71 2.44
CA SER A 307 3.65 33.90 3.23
C SER A 307 2.16 34.01 3.55
N LYS A 308 1.31 33.32 2.78
CA LYS A 308 -0.14 33.23 3.01
C LYS A 308 -0.54 32.14 3.99
N LEU A 309 0.41 31.30 4.42
CA LEU A 309 0.13 30.23 5.38
C LEU A 309 0.00 30.81 6.78
N LYS A 310 -0.96 30.29 7.54
CA LYS A 310 -1.14 30.67 8.94
C LYS A 310 -0.08 29.98 9.80
N PRO A 311 0.41 30.65 10.87
CA PRO A 311 1.26 29.99 11.85
C PRO A 311 0.48 28.90 12.58
N LYS A 312 1.20 27.95 13.19
CA LYS A 312 0.61 26.91 14.02
C LYS A 312 -0.11 27.53 15.23
N ASP A 313 -1.39 27.20 15.37
CA ASP A 313 -2.24 27.58 16.49
C ASP A 313 -2.49 26.36 17.39
N LEU A 314 -1.98 26.42 18.62
CA LEU A 314 -2.18 25.39 19.65
C LEU A 314 -3.41 25.65 20.52
N GLY A 315 -4.17 26.73 20.30
CA GLY A 315 -5.34 27.05 21.11
C GLY A 315 -6.41 25.95 21.12
N SER A 316 -6.58 25.23 20.00
CA SER A 316 -7.47 24.04 19.97
C SER A 316 -6.91 22.86 20.77
N VAL A 317 -5.59 22.73 20.86
CA VAL A 317 -4.91 21.69 21.63
C VAL A 317 -5.05 21.99 23.12
N GLU A 318 -4.84 23.23 23.54
CA GLU A 318 -4.98 23.62 24.95
C GLU A 318 -6.42 23.50 25.45
N LYS A 319 -7.42 23.91 24.65
CA LYS A 319 -8.84 23.65 24.99
C LYS A 319 -9.14 22.16 25.14
N LEU A 320 -8.54 21.33 24.30
CA LEU A 320 -8.71 19.88 24.37
C LEU A 320 -8.05 19.31 25.64
N ARG A 321 -6.85 19.78 26.00
CA ARG A 321 -6.16 19.45 27.25
C ARG A 321 -6.97 19.81 28.49
N GLU A 322 -7.49 21.03 28.56
CA GLU A 322 -8.33 21.49 29.68
C GLU A 322 -9.56 20.61 29.89
N ASN A 323 -10.18 20.14 28.80
CA ASN A 323 -11.33 19.25 28.86
C ASN A 323 -10.96 17.84 29.35
N TYR A 324 -9.89 17.25 28.82
CA TYR A 324 -9.51 15.88 29.15
C TYR A 324 -8.72 15.76 30.46
N ASN A 325 -8.04 16.81 30.93
CA ASN A 325 -7.40 16.80 32.25
C ASN A 325 -8.42 16.64 33.39
N LYS A 326 -9.68 17.03 33.16
CA LYS A 326 -10.79 16.79 34.10
C LYS A 326 -11.30 15.35 34.07
N THR A 327 -11.10 14.63 32.96
CA THR A 327 -11.59 13.25 32.77
C THR A 327 -10.61 12.40 31.93
N PRO A 328 -9.39 12.12 32.44
CA PRO A 328 -8.35 11.45 31.65
C PRO A 328 -8.67 10.01 31.25
N ASP A 329 -9.56 9.36 32.00
CA ASP A 329 -10.10 8.02 31.77
C ASP A 329 -11.02 7.95 30.54
N LYS A 330 -11.60 9.08 30.13
CA LYS A 330 -12.49 9.17 28.96
C LYS A 330 -11.78 9.32 27.62
N ILE A 331 -10.45 9.39 27.61
CA ILE A 331 -9.67 9.46 26.38
C ILE A 331 -9.71 8.10 25.71
N VAL A 332 -10.42 8.01 24.58
CA VAL A 332 -10.51 6.79 23.76
C VAL A 332 -10.15 7.12 22.32
N PHE A 333 -9.24 6.34 21.74
CA PHE A 333 -8.79 6.49 20.36
C PHE A 333 -9.43 5.44 19.45
N LYS A 334 -10.77 5.41 19.37
CA LYS A 334 -11.55 4.40 18.62
C LYS A 334 -11.05 4.18 17.18
N ARG A 335 -10.54 5.23 16.54
CA ARG A 335 -10.01 5.14 15.17
C ARG A 335 -8.73 4.31 15.08
N LEU A 336 -7.87 4.36 16.09
CA LEU A 336 -6.66 3.52 16.12
C LEU A 336 -7.01 2.03 16.27
N GLU A 337 -8.04 1.71 17.04
CA GLU A 337 -8.50 0.32 17.23
C GLU A 337 -8.96 -0.30 15.92
N LYS A 338 -9.62 0.49 15.06
CA LYS A 338 -10.02 0.06 13.71
C LYS A 338 -8.86 -0.20 12.75
N MET A 339 -7.66 0.32 13.02
CA MET A 339 -6.50 0.14 12.12
C MET A 339 -5.96 -1.29 12.09
N GLY A 340 -6.44 -2.20 12.96
CA GLY A 340 -5.98 -3.59 12.97
C GLY A 340 -4.47 -3.72 13.24
N LEU A 341 -3.93 -2.85 14.08
CA LEU A 341 -2.53 -2.88 14.49
C LEU A 341 -2.29 -3.98 15.52
N TYR A 342 -1.06 -4.47 15.61
CA TYR A 342 -0.64 -5.31 16.72
C TYR A 342 -0.89 -4.62 18.06
N GLU A 343 -1.33 -5.39 19.06
CA GLU A 343 -1.76 -4.88 20.37
C GLU A 343 -0.71 -3.95 21.02
N ASN A 344 0.57 -4.29 20.94
CA ASN A 344 1.64 -3.46 21.50
C ASN A 344 1.80 -2.13 20.76
N THR A 345 1.77 -2.16 19.43
CA THR A 345 1.84 -0.94 18.62
C THR A 345 0.65 -0.04 18.91
N LEU A 346 -0.54 -0.64 19.07
CA LEU A 346 -1.75 0.10 19.46
C LEU A 346 -1.59 0.74 20.83
N LYS A 347 -1.12 0.01 21.85
CA LYS A 347 -0.86 0.54 23.20
C LYS A 347 0.14 1.70 23.16
N GLU A 348 1.24 1.55 22.43
CA GLU A 348 2.24 2.60 22.28
C GLU A 348 1.68 3.87 21.63
N PHE A 349 0.83 3.71 20.59
CA PHE A 349 0.16 4.85 19.97
C PHE A 349 -0.84 5.51 20.91
N GLN A 350 -1.60 4.72 21.67
CA GLN A 350 -2.55 5.25 22.66
C GLN A 350 -1.81 6.00 23.78
N SER A 351 -0.71 5.45 24.29
CA SER A 351 0.15 6.11 25.29
C SER A 351 0.74 7.42 24.76
N TYR A 352 1.25 7.41 23.51
CA TYR A 352 1.78 8.61 22.85
C TYR A 352 0.71 9.69 22.67
N LEU A 353 -0.43 9.34 22.08
CA LEU A 353 -1.52 10.29 21.85
C LEU A 353 -2.15 10.79 23.15
N LYS A 354 -2.20 9.95 24.20
CA LYS A 354 -2.69 10.35 25.52
C LYS A 354 -1.77 11.39 26.15
N ALA A 355 -0.45 11.21 26.08
CA ALA A 355 0.51 12.21 26.55
C ALA A 355 0.34 13.54 25.80
N GLN A 356 0.21 13.51 24.47
CA GLN A 356 -0.05 14.70 23.65
C GLN A 356 -1.38 15.39 24.02
N THR A 357 -2.45 14.60 24.20
CA THR A 357 -3.82 15.05 24.53
C THR A 357 -3.91 15.67 25.92
N LEU A 358 -3.18 15.14 26.91
CA LEU A 358 -3.14 15.69 28.27
C LEU A 358 -2.11 16.82 28.41
N GLY A 359 -1.17 16.93 27.46
CA GLY A 359 -0.08 17.90 27.55
C GLY A 359 0.98 17.49 28.57
N HIS A 360 1.26 16.19 28.67
CA HIS A 360 2.27 15.64 29.58
C HIS A 360 3.52 15.22 28.81
N ASN A 361 4.62 15.04 29.54
CA ASN A 361 5.79 14.35 29.01
C ASN A 361 5.40 12.93 28.60
N PHE A 362 5.87 12.50 27.44
CA PHE A 362 5.73 11.13 26.97
C PHE A 362 6.95 10.32 27.38
N VAL A 363 6.72 9.20 28.05
CA VAL A 363 7.74 8.21 28.34
C VAL A 363 7.46 7.00 27.46
N ALA A 364 8.38 6.67 26.58
CA ALA A 364 8.25 5.52 25.72
C ALA A 364 8.26 4.24 26.55
N GLU A 365 7.31 3.36 26.29
CA GLU A 365 7.29 2.05 26.93
C GLU A 365 8.56 1.28 26.55
N LYS A 366 9.44 1.08 27.53
CA LYS A 366 10.65 0.28 27.34
C LYS A 366 10.21 -1.18 27.23
N MET A 367 10.46 -1.79 26.08
CA MET A 367 10.19 -3.21 25.75
C MET A 367 10.92 -4.24 26.65
N GLN A 368 11.43 -3.87 27.82
CA GLN A 368 12.25 -4.71 28.70
C GLN A 368 11.52 -5.98 29.18
N SER A 369 10.19 -6.03 29.16
CA SER A 369 9.41 -7.24 29.48
C SER A 369 9.25 -8.22 28.31
N TYR A 370 9.36 -7.77 27.05
CA TYR A 370 9.03 -8.61 25.88
C TYR A 370 10.15 -9.56 25.47
N ASN A 371 11.41 -9.19 25.69
CA ASN A 371 12.53 -10.06 25.33
C ASN A 371 12.62 -11.29 26.26
N LYS A 372 12.17 -11.19 27.52
CA LYS A 372 12.13 -12.33 28.44
C LYS A 372 11.14 -13.41 27.98
N ASN A 373 9.90 -13.04 27.62
CA ASN A 373 8.92 -14.03 27.17
C ASN A 373 9.23 -14.59 25.77
N TYR A 374 9.73 -13.77 24.85
CA TYR A 374 10.12 -14.27 23.52
C TYR A 374 11.32 -15.22 23.62
N GLN A 375 12.35 -14.89 24.41
CA GLN A 375 13.50 -15.78 24.63
C GLN A 375 13.13 -17.02 25.46
N GLN A 376 12.25 -16.90 26.46
CA GLN A 376 11.77 -18.05 27.24
C GLN A 376 10.94 -19.01 26.40
N ASN A 377 10.05 -18.52 25.54
CA ASN A 377 9.31 -19.37 24.60
C ASN A 377 10.25 -20.03 23.57
N TYR A 378 11.30 -19.34 23.14
CA TYR A 378 12.33 -19.91 22.27
C TYR A 378 13.20 -20.99 22.97
N GLN A 379 13.44 -20.84 24.28
CA GLN A 379 14.22 -21.79 25.08
C GLN A 379 13.39 -23.01 25.54
N GLN A 380 12.12 -22.82 25.90
CA GLN A 380 11.20 -23.91 26.24
C GLN A 380 10.97 -24.82 25.02
N ASN A 381 10.87 -24.25 23.81
CA ASN A 381 10.78 -25.03 22.57
C ASN A 381 12.08 -25.80 22.21
N ARG A 382 13.22 -25.47 22.83
CA ARG A 382 14.46 -26.27 22.71
C ARG A 382 14.53 -27.43 23.71
N GLN A 383 13.86 -27.35 24.85
CA GLN A 383 13.83 -28.43 25.85
C GLN A 383 12.88 -29.58 25.46
N TYR A 384 11.97 -29.36 24.52
CA TYR A 384 11.12 -30.39 23.90
C TYR A 384 11.75 -31.09 22.67
N GLN A 385 13.09 -31.18 22.60
CA GLN A 385 13.72 -32.12 21.67
C GLN A 385 13.95 -33.46 22.38
N PRO A 386 13.22 -34.54 22.02
CA PRO A 386 13.46 -35.85 22.60
C PRO A 386 14.90 -36.30 22.29
N ASN A 387 15.58 -36.76 23.33
CA ASN A 387 17.00 -37.11 23.36
C ASN A 387 17.30 -38.25 22.35
N ASN A 388 17.78 -37.90 21.14
CA ASN A 388 18.01 -38.83 20.03
C ASN A 388 19.30 -39.67 20.14
N GLN A 389 19.89 -39.80 21.33
CA GLN A 389 21.09 -40.62 21.52
C GLN A 389 20.85 -42.15 21.35
N TYR A 390 19.60 -42.62 21.39
CA TYR A 390 19.31 -44.05 21.24
C TYR A 390 19.19 -44.56 19.79
N ARG A 391 19.11 -43.67 18.78
CA ARG A 391 18.85 -44.09 17.39
C ARG A 391 20.10 -44.41 16.56
N ASN A 392 21.28 -43.93 16.94
CA ASN A 392 22.52 -44.21 16.18
C ASN A 392 23.09 -45.62 16.40
N ASN A 393 22.73 -46.31 17.48
CA ASN A 393 23.25 -47.66 17.77
C ASN A 393 22.50 -48.79 17.04
N GLN A 394 21.29 -48.55 16.50
CA GLN A 394 20.58 -49.57 15.72
C GLN A 394 20.98 -49.60 14.24
N TYR A 395 21.47 -48.49 13.68
CA TYR A 395 21.91 -48.46 12.27
C TYR A 395 23.25 -49.14 12.02
N GLN A 396 24.13 -49.25 13.03
CA GLN A 396 25.40 -49.99 12.87
C GLN A 396 25.26 -51.52 13.03
N LYS A 397 24.23 -52.01 13.71
CA LYS A 397 24.03 -53.46 13.90
C LYS A 397 23.47 -54.17 12.66
N ASN A 398 22.77 -53.44 11.79
CA ASN A 398 22.14 -54.01 10.59
C ASN A 398 23.03 -53.97 9.33
N GLN A 399 24.27 -53.45 9.42
CA GLN A 399 25.22 -53.47 8.28
C GLN A 399 26.22 -54.63 8.30
N TYR A 400 26.21 -55.49 9.32
CA TYR A 400 27.17 -56.60 9.46
C TYR A 400 26.56 -58.02 9.41
N GLN A 401 25.28 -58.16 9.09
CA GLN A 401 24.64 -59.49 8.89
C GLN A 401 24.30 -59.80 7.42
N GLY A 402 24.99 -59.14 6.49
CA GLY A 402 24.88 -59.40 5.06
C GLY A 402 26.25 -59.55 4.41
N ARG A 403 27.02 -60.57 4.81
CA ARG A 403 28.09 -61.18 4.02
C ARG A 403 28.14 -62.67 4.30
#